data_AF-A0A3L7X6V4-F1
#
_entry.id   AF-A0A3L7X6V4-F1
#
_cell.length_a   1.000
_cell.length_b   1.000
_cell.length_c   1.000
_cell.angle_alpha   90.00
_cell.angle_beta   90.00
_cell.angle_gamma   90.00
#
_symmetry.space_group_name_H-M   'P 1'
#
loop_
_entity.id
_entity.type
_entity.pdbx_description
1 polymer ?
#
loop_
_entity_poly.entity_id
_entity_poly.type
_entity_poly.pdbx_seq_one_letter_code
_entity_poly.pdbx_strand_id
1 'polypeptide(L)'
;MPAAVQAGIGDSIKLYTEKPPKGARHNFGLAAYRNWAEMLTNPKQKGSWAKEFPAGPKLYAGLTCAFWDINIFGKDGRTERDVCADFLDEASLILGKPDLRNVAQQFRASAVAWDDLSVALLPDWSLPLAETRQLKLRQHRLFLDEGVASLAERQAISQRLKDIRGQVEDDFPLTEAEVVRLQEDIAAEVLRIHPIEAAAVAELRGAMG
;
A
#
# COMPACT_ATOMS: atom_id res chain seq x y z
N MET A 1 0.59 -7.55 30.73
CA MET A 1 1.17 -7.09 29.45
C MET A 1 1.43 -8.24 28.47
N PRO A 2 2.10 -9.37 28.83
CA PRO A 2 2.36 -10.46 27.88
C PRO A 2 1.11 -11.03 27.20
N ALA A 3 0.04 -11.26 27.97
CA ALA A 3 -1.24 -11.76 27.42
C ALA A 3 -1.88 -10.82 26.38
N ALA A 4 -1.72 -9.50 26.54
CA ALA A 4 -2.24 -8.52 25.59
C ALA A 4 -1.42 -8.50 24.29
N VAL A 5 -0.09 -8.58 24.39
CA VAL A 5 0.80 -8.70 23.21
C VAL A 5 0.49 -9.97 22.42
N GLN A 6 0.35 -11.10 23.12
CA GLN A 6 -0.02 -12.37 22.51
C GLN A 6 -1.40 -12.32 21.85
N ALA A 7 -2.41 -11.72 22.51
CA ALA A 7 -3.73 -11.56 21.91
C ALA A 7 -3.70 -10.68 20.66
N GLY A 8 -2.97 -9.56 20.71
CA GLY A 8 -2.79 -8.65 19.57
C GLY A 8 -2.17 -9.35 18.35
N ILE A 9 -1.08 -10.09 18.55
CA ILE A 9 -0.47 -10.90 17.47
C ILE A 9 -1.47 -11.93 16.93
N GLY A 10 -2.20 -12.60 17.81
CA GLY A 10 -3.24 -13.56 17.44
C GLY A 10 -4.32 -12.93 16.55
N ASP A 11 -4.79 -11.74 16.89
CA ASP A 11 -5.79 -11.02 16.10
C ASP A 11 -5.23 -10.53 14.77
N SER A 12 -3.95 -10.09 14.72
CA SER A 12 -3.28 -9.78 13.46
C SER A 12 -3.23 -11.00 12.52
N ILE A 13 -2.89 -12.19 13.02
CA ILE A 13 -2.89 -13.43 12.24
C ILE A 13 -4.29 -13.70 11.66
N LYS A 14 -5.35 -13.50 12.46
CA LYS A 14 -6.73 -13.68 11.99
C LYS A 14 -7.08 -12.69 10.88
N LEU A 15 -6.69 -11.42 11.01
CA LEU A 15 -6.94 -10.41 9.96
C LEU A 15 -6.29 -10.77 8.62
N TYR A 16 -5.15 -11.46 8.62
CA TYR A 16 -4.53 -11.94 7.39
C TYR A 16 -5.20 -13.17 6.79
N THR A 17 -5.80 -14.04 7.60
CA THR A 17 -6.12 -15.42 7.19
C THR A 17 -7.60 -15.76 7.23
N GLU A 18 -8.38 -15.04 8.02
CA GLU A 18 -9.80 -15.26 8.24
C GLU A 18 -10.64 -14.23 7.51
N LYS A 19 -11.94 -14.51 7.41
CA LYS A 19 -12.90 -13.55 6.87
C LYS A 19 -13.10 -12.43 7.90
N PRO A 20 -13.08 -11.15 7.50
CA PRO A 20 -13.36 -10.05 8.43
C PRO A 20 -14.81 -10.10 8.93
N PRO A 21 -15.11 -9.47 10.08
CA PRO A 21 -16.48 -9.36 10.59
C PRO A 21 -17.45 -8.68 9.60
N LYS A 22 -16.94 -7.77 8.77
CA LYS A 22 -17.69 -7.05 7.73
C LYS A 22 -16.92 -7.09 6.42
N GLY A 23 -17.62 -7.39 5.32
CA GLY A 23 -17.03 -7.46 3.98
C GLY A 23 -16.78 -8.89 3.47
N ALA A 24 -16.25 -9.00 2.25
CA ALA A 24 -15.97 -10.26 1.59
C ALA A 24 -14.52 -10.70 1.83
N ARG A 25 -14.28 -12.01 1.96
CA ARG A 25 -12.95 -12.57 2.22
C ARG A 25 -11.90 -12.12 1.19
N HIS A 26 -12.28 -12.03 -0.08
CA HIS A 26 -11.39 -11.63 -1.17
C HIS A 26 -11.02 -10.14 -1.17
N ASN A 27 -11.51 -9.35 -0.21
CA ASN A 27 -11.13 -7.93 -0.06
C ASN A 27 -10.20 -7.70 1.13
N PHE A 28 -9.83 -8.74 1.88
CA PHE A 28 -9.03 -8.60 3.10
C PHE A 28 -7.96 -9.69 3.21
N GLY A 29 -6.89 -9.37 3.93
CA GLY A 29 -5.78 -10.27 4.21
C GLY A 29 -5.11 -10.83 2.95
N LEU A 30 -4.56 -12.03 3.05
CA LEU A 30 -3.81 -12.67 1.96
C LEU A 30 -4.68 -12.97 0.73
N ALA A 31 -6.00 -13.11 0.91
CA ALA A 31 -6.91 -13.34 -0.21
C ALA A 31 -7.10 -12.07 -1.08
N ALA A 32 -6.86 -10.88 -0.53
CA ALA A 32 -7.04 -9.61 -1.23
C ALA A 32 -6.06 -9.42 -2.39
N TYR A 33 -4.81 -9.89 -2.25
CA TYR A 33 -3.77 -9.70 -3.27
C TYR A 33 -4.17 -10.29 -4.62
N ARG A 34 -4.62 -11.55 -4.64
CA ARG A 34 -5.07 -12.20 -5.87
C ARG A 34 -6.27 -11.48 -6.48
N ASN A 35 -7.25 -11.15 -5.66
CA ASN A 35 -8.44 -10.44 -6.15
C ASN A 35 -8.10 -9.05 -6.70
N TRP A 36 -7.18 -8.32 -6.09
CA TRP A 36 -6.74 -7.01 -6.58
C TRP A 36 -6.00 -7.15 -7.92
N ALA A 37 -5.08 -8.10 -8.04
CA ALA A 37 -4.40 -8.39 -9.30
C ALA A 37 -5.37 -8.80 -10.41
N GLU A 38 -6.38 -9.62 -10.10
CA GLU A 38 -7.45 -9.98 -11.03
C GLU A 38 -8.28 -8.74 -11.42
N MET A 39 -8.64 -7.87 -10.47
CA MET A 39 -9.39 -6.64 -10.76
C MET A 39 -8.62 -5.70 -11.70
N LEU A 40 -7.28 -5.70 -11.64
CA LEU A 40 -6.41 -4.92 -12.52
C LEU A 40 -6.34 -5.51 -13.93
N THR A 41 -6.26 -6.84 -14.06
CA THR A 41 -5.90 -7.52 -15.32
C THR A 41 -7.07 -8.21 -16.04
N ASN A 42 -8.19 -8.43 -15.37
CA ASN A 42 -9.37 -9.08 -15.93
C ASN A 42 -10.52 -8.08 -16.16
N PRO A 43 -10.64 -7.49 -17.37
CA PRO A 43 -11.68 -6.50 -17.66
C PRO A 43 -13.10 -7.06 -17.59
N LYS A 44 -13.27 -8.39 -17.59
CA LYS A 44 -14.60 -9.02 -17.48
C LYS A 44 -15.06 -9.15 -16.03
N GLN A 45 -14.15 -9.13 -15.06
CA GLN A 45 -14.49 -9.25 -13.64
C GLN A 45 -15.42 -8.14 -13.17
N LYS A 46 -16.24 -8.44 -12.16
CA LYS A 46 -17.02 -7.43 -11.44
C LYS A 46 -16.07 -6.55 -10.62
N GLY A 47 -16.16 -5.23 -10.75
CA GLY A 47 -15.25 -4.30 -10.09
C GLY A 47 -13.87 -4.20 -10.75
N SER A 48 -13.72 -4.70 -11.99
CA SER A 48 -12.47 -4.54 -12.74
C SER A 48 -12.13 -3.06 -12.91
N TRP A 49 -10.84 -2.72 -12.81
CA TRP A 49 -10.35 -1.35 -12.97
C TRP A 49 -10.67 -0.78 -14.35
N ALA A 50 -10.68 -1.59 -15.41
CA ALA A 50 -11.14 -1.17 -16.73
C ALA A 50 -12.57 -0.58 -16.75
N LYS A 51 -13.45 -0.97 -15.81
CA LYS A 51 -14.84 -0.49 -15.71
C LYS A 51 -14.98 0.64 -14.69
N GLU A 52 -14.41 0.45 -13.50
CA GLU A 52 -14.53 1.42 -12.39
C GLU A 52 -13.66 2.65 -12.61
N PHE A 53 -12.49 2.44 -13.22
CA PHE A 53 -11.42 3.41 -13.41
C PHE A 53 -10.93 3.41 -14.87
N PRO A 54 -11.81 3.74 -15.85
CA PRO A 54 -11.39 3.88 -17.24
C PRO A 54 -10.31 4.96 -17.37
N ALA A 55 -9.51 4.87 -18.45
CA ALA A 55 -8.48 5.85 -18.78
C ALA A 55 -9.03 7.29 -18.70
N GLY A 56 -8.25 8.20 -18.15
CA GLY A 56 -8.70 9.55 -17.80
C GLY A 56 -8.71 9.83 -16.30
N PRO A 57 -9.51 10.83 -15.87
CA PRO A 57 -9.54 11.31 -14.48
C PRO A 57 -9.88 10.25 -13.44
N LYS A 58 -10.69 9.24 -13.81
CA LYS A 58 -11.07 8.16 -12.91
C LYS A 58 -9.89 7.23 -12.62
N LEU A 59 -9.10 6.86 -13.62
CA LEU A 59 -7.87 6.09 -13.42
C LEU A 59 -6.87 6.85 -12.55
N TYR A 60 -6.64 8.13 -12.85
CA TYR A 60 -5.79 8.97 -12.01
C TYR A 60 -6.27 9.05 -10.55
N ALA A 61 -7.59 9.19 -10.34
CA ALA A 61 -8.18 9.16 -9.00
C ALA A 61 -7.96 7.81 -8.30
N GLY A 62 -8.15 6.69 -9.01
CA GLY A 62 -7.91 5.34 -8.48
C GLY A 62 -6.45 5.11 -8.05
N LEU A 63 -5.50 5.46 -8.92
CA LEU A 63 -4.06 5.35 -8.65
C LEU A 63 -3.64 6.21 -7.45
N THR A 64 -4.07 7.46 -7.42
CA THR A 64 -3.70 8.39 -6.34
C THR A 64 -4.38 8.08 -5.01
N CYS A 65 -5.58 7.48 -5.04
CA CYS A 65 -6.27 6.97 -3.85
C CYS A 65 -5.51 5.78 -3.26
N ALA A 66 -5.20 4.77 -4.08
CA ALA A 66 -4.43 3.61 -3.65
C ALA A 66 -3.05 4.02 -3.10
N PHE A 67 -2.35 4.93 -3.78
CA PHE A 67 -1.07 5.46 -3.32
C PHE A 67 -1.19 6.14 -1.95
N TRP A 68 -2.24 6.95 -1.75
CA TRP A 68 -2.49 7.66 -0.49
C TRP A 68 -2.81 6.69 0.66
N ASP A 69 -3.63 5.66 0.41
CA ASP A 69 -3.94 4.62 1.40
C ASP A 69 -2.70 3.81 1.81
N ILE A 70 -1.77 3.58 0.90
CA ILE A 70 -0.53 2.84 1.16
C ILE A 70 0.48 3.68 1.95
N ASN A 71 0.65 4.95 1.58
CA ASN A 71 1.80 5.76 1.99
C ASN A 71 1.49 6.83 3.04
N ILE A 72 0.26 7.35 3.09
CA ILE A 72 -0.04 8.63 3.76
C ILE A 72 -1.11 8.49 4.84
N PHE A 73 -2.21 7.81 4.54
CA PHE A 73 -3.37 7.81 5.44
C PHE A 73 -3.11 7.11 6.78
N GLY A 74 -2.82 7.91 7.80
CA GLY A 74 -2.56 7.44 9.16
C GLY A 74 -1.24 6.69 9.32
N LYS A 75 -0.30 6.84 8.36
CA LYS A 75 0.92 6.02 8.26
C LYS A 75 2.17 6.88 8.06
N ASP A 76 3.32 6.35 8.47
CA ASP A 76 4.64 6.86 8.09
C ASP A 76 5.22 6.04 6.90
N GLY A 77 4.37 5.76 5.90
CA GLY A 77 4.74 4.98 4.72
C GLY A 77 4.64 3.45 4.86
N ARG A 78 4.99 2.74 3.77
CA ARG A 78 5.22 1.27 3.72
C ARG A 78 4.13 0.38 4.30
N THR A 79 2.88 0.83 4.34
CA THR A 79 1.77 0.14 5.04
C THR A 79 2.07 -0.26 6.49
N GLU A 80 2.89 0.52 7.18
CA GLU A 80 3.30 0.31 8.59
C GLU A 80 4.03 -1.00 8.84
N ARG A 81 4.59 -1.65 7.81
CA ARG A 81 5.31 -2.92 7.99
C ARG A 81 6.58 -2.77 8.82
N ASP A 82 7.26 -1.63 8.73
CA ASP A 82 8.39 -1.32 9.60
C ASP A 82 7.95 -1.17 11.07
N VAL A 83 6.83 -0.48 11.34
CA VAL A 83 6.25 -0.38 12.68
C VAL A 83 5.87 -1.75 13.23
N CYS A 84 5.29 -2.62 12.40
CA CYS A 84 4.99 -4.00 12.76
C CYS A 84 6.26 -4.79 13.07
N ALA A 85 7.33 -4.61 12.29
CA ALA A 85 8.62 -5.27 12.53
C ALA A 85 9.26 -4.82 13.84
N ASP A 86 9.27 -3.51 14.13
CA ASP A 86 9.80 -2.98 15.39
C ASP A 86 8.99 -3.51 16.59
N PHE A 87 7.67 -3.56 16.47
CA PHE A 87 6.81 -4.20 17.46
C PHE A 87 7.15 -5.68 17.68
N LEU A 88 7.43 -6.44 16.63
CA LEU A 88 7.80 -7.86 16.73
C LEU A 88 9.18 -8.06 17.38
N ASP A 89 10.13 -7.15 17.13
CA ASP A 89 11.42 -7.16 17.83
C ASP A 89 11.23 -6.94 19.34
N GLU A 90 10.37 -6.01 19.76
CA GLU A 90 10.03 -5.81 21.18
C GLU A 90 9.26 -6.99 21.76
N ALA A 91 8.27 -7.51 21.03
CA ALA A 91 7.47 -8.67 21.43
C ALA A 91 8.34 -9.92 21.63
N SER A 92 9.43 -10.08 20.87
CA SER A 92 10.39 -11.18 21.04
C SER A 92 10.96 -11.22 22.46
N LEU A 93 11.23 -10.04 23.04
CA LEU A 93 11.74 -9.89 24.40
C LEU A 93 10.63 -10.08 25.44
N ILE A 94 9.48 -9.44 25.23
CA ILE A 94 8.36 -9.47 26.19
C ILE A 94 7.79 -10.89 26.35
N LEU A 95 7.73 -11.66 25.27
CA LEU A 95 7.15 -13.00 25.24
C LEU A 95 8.19 -14.12 25.39
N GLY A 96 9.49 -13.79 25.37
CA GLY A 96 10.56 -14.80 25.36
C GLY A 96 10.54 -15.68 24.10
N LYS A 97 10.16 -15.11 22.95
CA LYS A 97 10.00 -15.80 21.65
C LYS A 97 10.96 -15.21 20.63
N PRO A 98 12.23 -15.65 20.58
CA PRO A 98 13.25 -15.05 19.72
C PRO A 98 12.92 -15.17 18.22
N ASP A 99 12.15 -16.18 17.81
CA ASP A 99 11.73 -16.38 16.42
C ASP A 99 10.92 -15.21 15.85
N LEU A 100 10.28 -14.40 16.70
CA LEU A 100 9.56 -13.19 16.26
C LEU A 100 10.48 -12.17 15.57
N ARG A 101 11.80 -12.20 15.84
CA ARG A 101 12.78 -11.35 15.13
C ARG A 101 12.97 -11.78 13.68
N ASN A 102 12.86 -13.07 13.38
CA ASN A 102 12.92 -13.56 12.00
C ASN A 102 11.68 -13.07 11.23
N VAL A 103 10.51 -13.14 11.88
CA VAL A 103 9.27 -12.60 11.33
C VAL A 103 9.37 -11.08 11.10
N ALA A 104 9.99 -10.34 12.03
CA ALA A 104 10.23 -8.91 11.87
C ALA A 104 11.04 -8.60 10.59
N GLN A 105 12.09 -9.38 10.28
CA GLN A 105 12.85 -9.22 9.03
C GLN A 105 12.00 -9.45 7.78
N GLN A 106 11.07 -10.41 7.81
CA GLN A 106 10.16 -10.60 6.69
C GLN A 106 9.17 -9.44 6.51
N PHE A 107 8.69 -8.83 7.60
CA PHE A 107 7.88 -7.63 7.49
C PHE A 107 8.67 -6.44 6.94
N ARG A 108 9.96 -6.29 7.28
CA ARG A 108 10.84 -5.29 6.64
C ARG A 108 11.02 -5.57 5.15
N ALA A 109 11.14 -6.83 4.74
CA ALA A 109 11.15 -7.19 3.32
C ALA A 109 9.81 -6.87 2.63
N SER A 110 8.68 -7.09 3.30
CA SER A 110 7.36 -6.67 2.82
C SER A 110 7.28 -5.14 2.68
N ALA A 111 7.85 -4.39 3.63
CA ALA A 111 7.89 -2.93 3.60
C ALA A 111 8.54 -2.41 2.30
N VAL A 112 9.68 -2.99 1.91
CA VAL A 112 10.34 -2.67 0.63
C VAL A 112 9.42 -3.02 -0.55
N ALA A 113 8.74 -4.16 -0.52
CA ALA A 113 7.85 -4.55 -1.61
C ALA A 113 6.64 -3.61 -1.76
N TRP A 114 6.13 -3.06 -0.66
CA TRP A 114 5.08 -2.05 -0.67
C TRP A 114 5.58 -0.69 -1.20
N ASP A 115 6.85 -0.33 -1.01
CA ASP A 115 7.46 0.85 -1.63
C ASP A 115 7.53 0.68 -3.16
N ASP A 116 7.94 -0.49 -3.65
CA ASP A 116 7.99 -0.77 -5.09
C ASP A 116 6.59 -0.68 -5.74
N LEU A 117 5.55 -1.22 -5.07
CA LEU A 117 4.16 -1.04 -5.50
C LEU A 117 3.74 0.44 -5.54
N SER A 118 4.24 1.24 -4.60
CA SER A 118 3.96 2.69 -4.57
C SER A 118 4.60 3.42 -5.75
N VAL A 119 5.76 2.97 -6.21
CA VAL A 119 6.39 3.44 -7.45
C VAL A 119 5.58 2.97 -8.66
N ALA A 120 5.15 1.71 -8.71
CA ALA A 120 4.35 1.16 -9.81
C ALA A 120 2.99 1.88 -9.99
N LEU A 121 2.35 2.30 -8.89
CA LEU A 121 1.10 3.07 -8.93
C LEU A 121 1.26 4.44 -9.59
N LEU A 122 2.42 5.09 -9.42
CA LEU A 122 2.69 6.43 -9.94
C LEU A 122 4.12 6.49 -10.52
N PRO A 123 4.37 5.88 -11.68
CA PRO A 123 5.71 5.51 -12.14
C PRO A 123 6.50 6.67 -12.78
N ASP A 124 7.83 6.54 -12.78
CA ASP A 124 8.76 7.55 -13.30
C ASP A 124 8.69 7.76 -14.82
N TRP A 125 8.25 6.74 -15.56
CA TRP A 125 8.12 6.84 -17.01
C TRP A 125 6.94 7.72 -17.45
N SER A 126 6.03 8.10 -16.54
CA SER A 126 4.98 9.10 -16.77
C SER A 126 5.25 10.32 -15.90
N LEU A 127 5.72 11.42 -16.50
CA LEU A 127 6.10 12.63 -15.77
C LEU A 127 4.99 13.16 -14.84
N PRO A 128 3.71 13.28 -15.25
CA PRO A 128 2.66 13.75 -14.36
C PRO A 128 2.40 12.84 -13.16
N LEU A 129 2.53 11.51 -13.34
CA LEU A 129 2.35 10.55 -12.25
C LEU A 129 3.54 10.58 -11.29
N ALA A 130 4.77 10.59 -11.81
CA ALA A 130 5.99 10.70 -11.01
C ALA A 130 6.00 11.97 -10.15
N GLU A 131 5.64 13.10 -10.74
CA GLU A 131 5.55 14.38 -10.03
C GLU A 131 4.46 14.33 -8.95
N THR A 132 3.30 13.76 -9.26
CA THR A 132 2.21 13.57 -8.27
C THR A 132 2.70 12.78 -7.06
N ARG A 133 3.46 11.70 -7.29
CA ARG A 133 4.05 10.87 -6.23
C ARG A 133 4.96 11.70 -5.32
N GLN A 134 5.92 12.41 -5.92
CA GLN A 134 6.91 13.22 -5.20
C GLN A 134 6.24 14.34 -4.38
N LEU A 135 5.28 15.05 -4.99
CA LEU A 135 4.54 16.13 -4.33
C LEU A 135 3.73 15.63 -3.15
N LYS A 136 3.03 14.49 -3.28
CA LYS A 136 2.27 13.89 -2.18
C LYS A 136 3.17 13.48 -1.01
N LEU A 137 4.30 12.84 -1.29
CA LEU A 137 5.27 12.45 -0.25
C LEU A 137 5.88 13.68 0.43
N ARG A 138 6.29 14.69 -0.35
CA ARG A 138 6.85 15.94 0.19
C ARG A 138 5.83 16.67 1.06
N GLN A 139 4.58 16.80 0.61
CA GLN A 139 3.53 17.43 1.39
C GLN A 139 3.29 16.73 2.73
N HIS A 140 3.30 15.39 2.74
CA HIS A 140 3.17 14.61 3.96
C HIS A 140 4.35 14.81 4.91
N ARG A 141 5.58 14.73 4.41
CA ARG A 141 6.80 14.94 5.20
C ARG A 141 6.86 16.35 5.82
N LEU A 142 6.55 17.38 5.04
CA LEU A 142 6.45 18.76 5.52
C LEU A 142 5.42 18.93 6.64
N PHE A 143 4.31 18.17 6.60
CA PHE A 143 3.32 18.22 7.65
C PHE A 143 3.82 17.57 8.94
N LEU A 144 4.46 16.40 8.83
CA LEU A 144 4.99 15.65 9.99
C LEU A 144 6.17 16.37 10.66
N ASP A 145 7.10 16.89 9.86
CA ASP A 145 8.37 17.41 10.38
C ASP A 145 8.27 18.88 10.81
N GLU A 146 7.49 19.70 10.09
CA GLU A 146 7.46 21.16 10.26
C GLU A 146 6.09 21.72 10.66
N GLY A 147 5.03 20.92 10.57
CA GLY A 147 3.68 21.29 11.00
C GLY A 147 3.16 22.59 10.36
N VAL A 148 2.95 23.63 11.17
CA VAL A 148 2.41 24.92 10.71
C VAL A 148 3.44 25.75 9.92
N ALA A 149 4.74 25.56 10.17
CA ALA A 149 5.79 26.34 9.51
C ALA A 149 5.83 26.08 8.00
N SER A 150 5.45 24.88 7.56
CA SER A 150 5.40 24.49 6.15
C SER A 150 4.10 24.87 5.42
N LEU A 151 3.21 25.65 6.03
CA LEU A 151 1.87 25.93 5.47
C LEU A 151 1.92 26.51 4.05
N ALA A 152 2.75 27.52 3.80
CA ALA A 152 2.85 28.17 2.50
C ALA A 152 3.34 27.19 1.41
N GLU A 153 4.32 26.35 1.73
CA GLU A 153 4.84 25.34 0.81
C GLU A 153 3.81 24.24 0.52
N ARG A 154 3.10 23.76 1.54
CA ARG A 154 2.03 22.77 1.36
C ARG A 154 0.86 23.31 0.55
N GLN A 155 0.59 24.62 0.61
CA GLN A 155 -0.39 25.30 -0.25
C GLN A 155 0.09 25.34 -1.71
N ALA A 156 1.35 25.67 -1.96
CA ALA A 156 1.94 25.63 -3.30
C ALA A 156 1.90 24.22 -3.90
N ILE A 157 2.23 23.19 -3.11
CA ILE A 157 2.11 21.79 -3.54
C ILE A 157 0.66 21.43 -3.85
N SER A 158 -0.30 21.84 -3.01
CA SER A 158 -1.73 21.59 -3.25
C SER A 158 -2.19 22.21 -4.57
N GLN A 159 -1.72 23.42 -4.87
CA GLN A 159 -2.03 24.08 -6.14
C GLN A 159 -1.42 23.32 -7.32
N ARG A 160 -0.15 22.90 -7.23
CA ARG A 160 0.48 22.11 -8.30
C ARG A 160 -0.23 20.78 -8.55
N LEU A 161 -0.63 20.07 -7.49
CA LEU A 161 -1.42 18.83 -7.59
C LEU A 161 -2.79 19.07 -8.25
N LYS A 162 -3.41 20.23 -8.01
CA LYS A 162 -4.65 20.64 -8.68
C LYS A 162 -4.40 20.91 -10.17
N ASP A 163 -3.31 21.57 -10.52
CA ASP A 163 -2.95 21.84 -11.91
C ASP A 163 -2.68 20.54 -12.69
N ILE A 164 -1.94 19.58 -12.09
CA ILE A 164 -1.72 18.26 -12.69
C ILE A 164 -3.04 17.53 -12.91
N ARG A 165 -3.97 17.59 -11.94
CA ARG A 165 -5.30 17.01 -12.13
C ARG A 165 -6.03 17.64 -13.30
N GLY A 166 -5.99 18.98 -13.44
CA GLY A 166 -6.58 19.67 -14.59
C GLY A 166 -5.96 19.22 -15.92
N GLN A 167 -4.63 19.09 -15.98
CA GLN A 167 -3.92 18.58 -17.16
C GLN A 167 -4.37 17.15 -17.53
N VAL A 168 -4.53 16.27 -16.53
CA VAL A 168 -5.03 14.89 -16.72
C VAL A 168 -6.50 14.85 -17.16
N GLU A 169 -7.30 15.82 -16.74
CA GLU A 169 -8.70 15.99 -17.18
C GLU A 169 -8.80 16.46 -18.64
N ASP A 170 -7.89 17.34 -19.06
CA ASP A 170 -7.86 17.87 -20.43
C ASP A 170 -7.19 16.91 -21.43
N ASP A 171 -6.06 16.30 -21.04
CA ASP A 171 -5.24 15.41 -21.87
C ASP A 171 -4.61 14.31 -21.00
N PHE A 172 -5.24 13.13 -21.01
CA PHE A 172 -4.78 12.02 -20.18
C PHE A 172 -3.40 11.52 -20.64
N PRO A 173 -2.38 11.44 -19.76
CA PRO A 173 -1.00 11.31 -20.18
C PRO A 173 -0.59 9.91 -20.67
N LEU A 174 -1.52 8.94 -20.71
CA LEU A 174 -1.24 7.57 -21.07
C LEU A 174 -2.09 7.13 -22.26
N THR A 175 -1.46 6.43 -23.19
CA THR A 175 -2.16 5.66 -24.23
C THR A 175 -2.84 4.42 -23.66
N GLU A 176 -3.76 3.82 -24.41
CA GLU A 176 -4.41 2.57 -24.00
C GLU A 176 -3.40 1.45 -23.71
N ALA A 177 -2.35 1.32 -24.53
CA ALA A 177 -1.29 0.33 -24.33
C ALA A 177 -0.50 0.59 -23.04
N GLU A 178 -0.24 1.85 -22.70
CA GLU A 178 0.45 2.21 -21.46
C GLU A 178 -0.44 2.02 -20.23
N VAL A 179 -1.76 2.18 -20.35
CA VAL A 179 -2.71 1.84 -19.28
C VAL A 179 -2.70 0.34 -19.00
N VAL A 180 -2.69 -0.50 -20.04
CA VAL A 180 -2.59 -1.96 -19.88
C VAL A 180 -1.27 -2.33 -19.21
N ARG A 181 -0.13 -1.81 -19.72
CA ARG A 181 1.19 -2.04 -19.10
C ARG A 181 1.20 -1.62 -17.63
N LEU A 182 0.68 -0.43 -17.31
CA LEU A 182 0.60 0.06 -15.93
C LEU A 182 -0.20 -0.89 -15.03
N GLN A 183 -1.35 -1.38 -15.49
CA GLN A 183 -2.18 -2.31 -14.72
C GLN A 183 -1.49 -3.66 -14.51
N GLU A 184 -0.77 -4.16 -15.51
CA GLU A 184 0.03 -5.38 -15.43
C GLU A 184 1.22 -5.22 -14.45
N ASP A 185 1.92 -4.09 -14.50
CA ASP A 185 3.03 -3.76 -13.58
C ASP A 185 2.54 -3.70 -12.12
N ILE A 186 1.42 -3.00 -11.87
CA ILE A 186 0.81 -2.94 -10.53
C ILE A 186 0.39 -4.34 -10.07
N ALA A 187 -0.23 -5.13 -10.94
CA ALA A 187 -0.66 -6.49 -10.59
C ALA A 187 0.53 -7.40 -10.26
N ALA A 188 1.65 -7.28 -10.99
CA ALA A 188 2.88 -8.00 -10.71
C ALA A 188 3.43 -7.66 -9.33
N GLU A 189 3.50 -6.37 -8.96
CA GLU A 189 3.95 -5.93 -7.64
C GLU A 189 3.03 -6.42 -6.51
N VAL A 190 1.71 -6.32 -6.68
CA VAL A 190 0.72 -6.87 -5.74
C VAL A 190 0.94 -8.38 -5.52
N LEU A 191 1.17 -9.14 -6.59
CA LEU A 191 1.41 -10.57 -6.49
C LEU A 191 2.79 -10.92 -5.92
N ARG A 192 3.78 -10.03 -6.04
CA ARG A 192 5.10 -10.20 -5.43
C ARG A 192 5.06 -10.01 -3.90
N ILE A 193 4.22 -9.12 -3.39
CA ILE A 193 4.02 -8.92 -1.94
C ILE A 193 3.41 -10.17 -1.28
N HIS A 194 2.44 -10.81 -1.95
CA HIS A 194 1.69 -11.95 -1.39
C HIS A 194 2.57 -13.07 -0.80
N PRO A 195 3.54 -13.68 -1.51
CA PRO A 195 4.35 -14.75 -0.93
C PRO A 195 5.22 -14.30 0.24
N ILE A 196 5.69 -13.04 0.24
CA ILE A 196 6.48 -12.47 1.34
C ILE A 196 5.63 -12.41 2.61
N GLU A 197 4.43 -11.84 2.53
CA GLU A 197 3.55 -11.74 3.69
C GLU A 197 2.95 -13.09 4.09
N ALA A 198 2.69 -13.99 3.14
CA ALA A 198 2.22 -15.33 3.44
C ALA A 198 3.25 -16.12 4.26
N ALA A 199 4.53 -16.02 3.91
CA ALA A 199 5.63 -16.63 4.66
C ALA A 199 5.78 -15.99 6.06
N ALA A 200 5.75 -14.65 6.14
CA ALA A 200 5.81 -13.93 7.40
C ALA A 200 4.67 -14.34 8.36
N VAL A 201 3.43 -14.42 7.86
CA VAL A 201 2.26 -14.79 8.66
C VAL A 201 2.31 -16.27 9.08
N ALA A 202 2.83 -17.16 8.22
CA ALA A 202 3.02 -18.56 8.56
C ALA A 202 4.05 -18.74 9.69
N GLU A 203 5.19 -18.05 9.61
CA GLU A 203 6.19 -18.05 10.68
C GLU A 203 5.68 -17.39 11.96
N LEU A 204 4.93 -16.28 11.84
CA LEU A 204 4.29 -15.62 12.98
C LEU A 204 3.35 -16.58 13.71
N ARG A 205 2.56 -17.35 12.97
CA ARG A 205 1.71 -18.39 13.54
C ARG A 205 2.54 -19.47 14.24
N GLY A 206 3.60 -19.97 13.61
CA GLY A 206 4.49 -20.97 14.20
C GLY A 206 5.16 -20.49 15.49
N ALA A 207 5.62 -19.23 15.52
CA ALA A 207 6.21 -18.62 16.71
C ALA A 207 5.21 -18.48 17.85
N MET A 208 3.91 -18.33 17.55
CA MET A 208 2.87 -18.18 18.56
C MET A 208 2.36 -19.49 19.17
N GLY A 209 2.58 -20.63 18.52
CA GLY A 209 2.13 -21.95 18.98
C GLY A 209 0.72 -22.27 18.51
#